data_AF-A0A919J879-F1
#
_entry.id   AF-A0A919J879-F1
#
_cell.length_a   1.000
_cell.length_b   1.000
_cell.length_c   1.000
_cell.angle_alpha   90.00
_cell.angle_beta   90.00
_cell.angle_gamma   90.00
#
_symmetry.space_group_name_H-M   'P 1'
#
loop_
_entity.id
_entity.type
_entity.pdbx_description
1 polymer ?
#
loop_
_entity_poly.entity_id
_entity_poly.type
_entity_poly.pdbx_seq_one_letter_code
_entity_poly.pdbx_strand_id
1 'polypeptide(L)'
;MSARGMLSTVGTAVGGLFGWSDAPPPADPATVRELFADLDVTIGAGDEELADVVRAFQDRVGLQIDGVAGPHTVHLLVRYANQRRERHLDLAA
;
A
#
# COMPACT_ATOMS: atom_id res chain seq x y z
N MET A 1 -4.98 13.84 -30.69
CA MET A 1 -4.54 14.43 -29.40
C MET A 1 -5.13 13.60 -28.28
N SER A 2 -4.33 12.75 -27.62
CA SER A 2 -4.76 11.95 -26.47
C SER A 2 -3.92 12.34 -25.26
N ALA A 3 -4.60 12.72 -24.19
CA ALA A 3 -4.05 13.35 -23.00
C ALA A 3 -3.06 12.43 -22.29
N ARG A 4 -1.78 12.79 -22.37
CA ARG A 4 -0.66 12.25 -21.62
C ARG A 4 -0.31 13.17 -20.43
N GLY A 5 -1.33 13.79 -19.83
CA GLY A 5 -1.16 14.86 -18.86
C GLY A 5 -1.44 14.42 -17.42
N MET A 6 -0.53 14.81 -16.52
CA MET A 6 -0.63 14.81 -15.06
C MET A 6 -0.08 13.59 -14.30
N LEU A 7 1.19 13.30 -14.59
CA LEU A 7 2.12 12.94 -13.52
C LEU A 7 2.54 14.23 -12.79
N SER A 8 2.69 14.14 -11.46
CA SER A 8 3.38 15.09 -10.58
C SER A 8 2.59 16.30 -10.06
N THR A 9 1.80 16.07 -9.01
CA THR A 9 1.59 17.08 -7.95
C THR A 9 2.59 16.84 -6.84
N VAL A 10 3.74 17.51 -6.98
CA VAL A 10 4.67 17.81 -5.89
C VAL A 10 3.91 18.67 -4.87
N GLY A 11 3.58 18.10 -3.73
CA GLY A 11 3.08 18.82 -2.57
C GLY A 11 4.23 19.35 -1.73
N THR A 12 4.80 20.48 -2.13
CA THR A 12 5.59 21.36 -1.25
C THR A 12 4.66 21.89 -0.16
N ALA A 13 4.51 21.14 0.93
CA ALA A 13 3.79 21.62 2.10
C ALA A 13 4.72 22.49 2.95
N VAL A 14 4.34 23.76 3.01
CA VAL A 14 4.91 24.83 3.82
C VAL A 14 5.09 24.37 5.27
N GLY A 15 6.33 24.41 5.74
CA GLY A 15 6.65 24.21 7.16
C GLY A 15 6.20 25.42 7.97
N GLY A 16 5.33 25.19 8.95
CA GLY A 16 5.02 26.16 9.99
C GLY A 16 3.55 26.23 10.34
N LEU A 17 3.25 25.92 11.61
CA LEU A 17 1.98 26.08 12.33
C LEU A 17 1.05 24.85 12.29
N PHE A 18 0.88 24.26 13.48
CA PHE A 18 0.07 23.08 13.86
C PHE A 18 0.75 21.73 13.69
N GLY A 19 1.05 21.11 14.83
CA GLY A 19 1.83 19.88 14.95
C GLY A 19 1.13 18.68 14.33
N TRP A 20 1.47 18.38 13.09
CA TRP A 20 1.25 17.06 12.53
C TRP A 20 2.11 16.08 13.34
N SER A 21 1.44 15.19 14.07
CA SER A 21 2.11 14.16 14.86
C SER A 21 3.02 13.30 13.99
N ASP A 22 4.15 12.91 14.58
CA ASP A 22 5.08 11.90 14.10
C ASP A 22 4.33 10.68 13.55
N ALA A 23 4.74 10.25 12.35
CA ALA A 23 4.18 9.18 11.53
C ALA A 23 2.82 9.50 10.84
N PRO A 24 2.73 9.33 9.50
CA PRO A 24 1.45 9.35 8.80
C PRO A 24 0.52 8.27 9.38
N PRO A 25 -0.80 8.52 9.42
CA PRO A 25 -1.75 7.55 9.93
C PRO A 25 -1.62 6.22 9.17
N PRO A 26 -1.85 5.08 9.85
CA PRO A 26 -1.88 3.80 9.17
C PRO A 26 -2.93 3.82 8.05
N ALA A 27 -2.68 3.06 6.98
CA ALA A 27 -3.65 2.95 5.91
C ALA A 27 -4.97 2.34 6.41
N ASP A 28 -6.05 2.75 5.75
CA ASP A 28 -7.38 2.18 5.96
C ASP A 28 -7.36 0.64 5.72
N PRO A 29 -7.86 -0.16 6.68
CA PRO A 29 -7.84 -1.63 6.58
C PRO A 29 -8.55 -2.19 5.33
N ALA A 30 -9.58 -1.53 4.79
CA ALA A 30 -10.23 -2.01 3.57
C ALA A 30 -9.31 -1.87 2.36
N THR A 31 -8.64 -0.71 2.24
CA THR A 31 -7.63 -0.47 1.21
C THR A 31 -6.49 -1.50 1.26
N VAL A 32 -6.01 -1.85 2.46
CA VAL A 32 -4.94 -2.85 2.62
C VAL A 32 -5.40 -4.24 2.15
N ARG A 33 -6.65 -4.62 2.45
CA ARG A 33 -7.23 -5.89 1.97
C ARG A 33 -7.34 -5.93 0.45
N GLU A 34 -7.74 -4.84 -0.19
CA GLU A 34 -7.79 -4.75 -1.66
C GLU A 34 -6.40 -4.94 -2.30
N LEU A 35 -5.38 -4.29 -1.74
CA LEU A 35 -4.00 -4.45 -2.23
C LEU A 35 -3.49 -5.89 -2.10
N PHE A 36 -3.85 -6.58 -1.03
CA PHE A 36 -3.53 -8.01 -0.89
C PHE A 36 -4.34 -8.88 -1.87
N ALA A 37 -5.59 -8.54 -2.15
CA ALA A 37 -6.40 -9.24 -3.14
C ALA A 37 -5.77 -9.16 -4.54
N ASP A 38 -5.18 -8.03 -4.92
CA ASP A 38 -4.42 -7.91 -6.19
C ASP A 38 -3.17 -8.80 -6.24
N LEU A 39 -2.66 -9.22 -5.08
CA LEU A 39 -1.56 -10.18 -4.97
C LEU A 39 -2.04 -11.64 -4.98
N ASP A 40 -3.34 -11.86 -5.14
CA ASP A 40 -4.06 -13.14 -4.97
C ASP A 40 -4.09 -13.63 -3.51
N VAL A 41 -4.04 -12.71 -2.54
CA VAL A 41 -4.16 -13.02 -1.10
C VAL A 41 -5.51 -12.54 -0.58
N THR A 42 -6.40 -13.49 -0.28
CA THR A 42 -7.70 -13.17 0.35
C THR A 42 -7.55 -13.18 1.86
N ILE A 43 -8.01 -12.11 2.50
CA ILE A 43 -8.01 -11.93 3.95
C ILE A 43 -9.46 -11.81 4.40
N GLY A 44 -9.82 -12.49 5.48
CA GLY A 44 -11.13 -12.32 6.10
C GLY A 44 -11.38 -10.92 6.65
N ALA A 45 -12.60 -10.70 7.14
CA ALA A 45 -13.02 -9.43 7.71
C ALA A 45 -12.36 -9.11 9.07
N GLY A 46 -11.65 -10.07 9.68
CA GLY A 46 -10.99 -9.88 10.96
C GLY A 46 -9.78 -8.97 10.87
N ASP A 47 -9.61 -8.09 11.86
CA ASP A 47 -8.44 -7.21 11.94
C ASP A 47 -7.19 -7.96 12.43
N GLU A 48 -7.36 -9.00 13.25
CA GLU A 48 -6.26 -9.87 13.69
C GLU A 48 -5.66 -10.65 12.51
N GLU A 49 -6.52 -11.21 11.65
CA GLU A 49 -6.11 -11.91 10.43
C GLU A 49 -5.38 -10.97 9.46
N LEU A 50 -5.88 -9.74 9.31
CA LEU A 50 -5.19 -8.72 8.53
C LEU A 50 -3.80 -8.41 9.10
N ALA A 51 -3.69 -8.26 10.43
CA ALA A 51 -2.42 -7.99 11.07
C ALA A 51 -1.42 -9.15 10.89
N ASP A 52 -1.87 -10.40 10.94
CA ASP A 52 -1.03 -11.58 10.65
C ASP A 52 -0.50 -11.57 9.22
N VAL A 53 -1.35 -11.28 8.25
CA VAL A 53 -0.94 -11.19 6.84
C VAL A 53 0.02 -10.02 6.61
N VAL A 54 -0.21 -8.89 7.27
CA VAL A 54 0.71 -7.74 7.26
C VAL A 54 2.06 -8.13 7.86
N ARG A 55 2.10 -8.84 9.00
CA ARG A 55 3.35 -9.33 9.60
C ARG A 55 4.11 -10.25 8.65
N ALA A 56 3.42 -11.20 8.01
CA ALA A 56 4.03 -12.11 7.06
C ALA A 56 4.60 -11.37 5.83
N PHE A 57 3.91 -10.34 5.35
CA PHE A 57 4.41 -9.48 4.29
C PHE A 57 5.65 -8.69 4.74
N GLN A 58 5.58 -8.03 5.89
CA GLN A 58 6.66 -7.23 6.46
C GLN A 58 7.94 -8.06 6.63
N ASP A 59 7.83 -9.27 7.17
CA ASP A 59 8.94 -10.22 7.30
C ASP A 59 9.56 -10.54 5.92
N ARG A 60 8.73 -10.88 4.94
CA ARG A 60 9.16 -11.23 3.59
C ARG A 60 9.90 -10.11 2.86
N VAL A 61 9.53 -8.85 3.10
CA VAL A 61 10.14 -7.68 2.44
C VAL A 61 11.20 -6.98 3.29
N GLY A 62 11.48 -7.48 4.50
CA GLY A 62 12.49 -6.94 5.40
C GLY A 62 12.09 -5.61 6.06
N LEU A 63 10.81 -5.40 6.33
CA LEU A 63 10.31 -4.28 7.15
C LEU A 63 10.22 -4.67 8.63
N GLN A 64 10.03 -3.67 9.50
CA GLN A 64 9.66 -3.92 10.89
C GLN A 64 8.34 -4.71 10.94
N ILE A 65 8.32 -5.80 11.72
CA ILE A 65 7.18 -6.72 11.84
C ILE A 65 6.28 -6.25 12.99
N ASP A 66 5.51 -5.19 12.75
CA ASP A 66 4.56 -4.63 13.73
C ASP A 66 3.09 -4.98 13.43
N GLY A 67 2.80 -5.57 12.26
CA GLY A 67 1.45 -5.89 11.83
C GLY A 67 0.61 -4.68 11.45
N VAL A 68 1.22 -3.49 11.36
CA VAL A 68 0.55 -2.24 10.99
C VAL A 68 0.95 -1.83 9.58
N ALA A 69 -0.04 -1.56 8.74
CA ALA A 69 0.17 -1.08 7.38
C ALA A 69 0.52 0.42 7.38
N GLY A 70 1.73 0.75 7.83
CA GLY A 70 2.29 2.10 7.73
C GLY A 70 2.70 2.49 6.30
N PRO A 71 3.20 3.72 6.09
CA PRO A 71 3.51 4.27 4.76
C PRO A 71 4.47 3.39 3.94
N HIS A 72 5.50 2.84 4.58
CA HIS A 72 6.48 1.98 3.93
C HIS A 72 5.85 0.65 3.50
N THR A 73 5.03 0.04 4.36
CA THR A 73 4.28 -1.19 4.05
C THR A 73 3.36 -0.97 2.85
N VAL A 74 2.57 0.12 2.88
CA VAL A 74 1.62 0.46 1.81
C VAL A 74 2.32 0.76 0.49
N HIS A 75 3.43 1.50 0.53
CA HIS A 75 4.22 1.79 -0.67
C HIS A 75 4.66 0.51 -1.39
N LEU A 76 5.13 -0.49 -0.64
CA LEU A 76 5.54 -1.77 -1.22
C LEU A 76 4.35 -2.60 -1.70
N LEU A 77 3.25 -2.63 -0.95
CA LEU A 77 2.02 -3.31 -1.39
C LEU A 77 1.52 -2.77 -2.73
N VAL A 78 1.40 -1.45 -2.86
CA VAL A 78 1.00 -0.79 -4.13
C VAL A 78 1.95 -1.14 -5.27
N ARG A 79 3.26 -1.11 -5.01
CA ARG A 79 4.27 -1.46 -6.02
C ARG A 79 4.10 -2.90 -6.51
N TYR A 80 3.94 -3.86 -5.61
CA TYR A 80 3.77 -5.26 -5.98
C TYR A 80 2.41 -5.54 -6.63
N ALA A 81 1.34 -4.90 -6.16
CA ALA A 81 0.00 -5.02 -6.74
C ALA A 81 0.00 -4.54 -8.20
N ASN A 82 0.60 -3.38 -8.48
CA ASN A 82 0.74 -2.87 -9.85
C ASN A 82 1.56 -3.81 -10.73
N GLN A 83 2.71 -4.30 -10.23
CA GLN A 83 3.53 -5.26 -10.97
C GLN A 83 2.79 -6.58 -11.27
N ARG A 84 1.90 -7.02 -10.37
CA ARG A 84 1.07 -8.22 -10.58
C ARG A 84 0.01 -7.98 -11.64
N ARG A 85 -0.70 -6.85 -11.58
CA ARG A 85 -1.72 -6.46 -12.58
C ARG A 85 -1.12 -6.33 -13.97
N GLU A 86 0.01 -5.63 -14.11
CA GLU A 86 0.70 -5.48 -15.40
C GLU A 86 1.03 -6.83 -16.03
N ARG A 87 1.63 -7.75 -15.25
CA ARG A 87 1.94 -9.11 -15.74
C ARG A 87 0.70 -9.91 -16.10
N HIS A 88 -0.43 -9.71 -15.42
CA HIS A 88 -1.67 -10.39 -15.74
C HIS A 88 -2.23 -9.93 -17.09
N LEU A 89 -2.15 -8.64 -17.39
CA LEU A 89 -2.60 -8.08 -18.66
C LEU A 89 -1.78 -8.59 -19.85
N ASP A 90 -0.47 -8.74 -19.69
CA ASP A 90 0.42 -9.26 -20.74
C ASP A 90 0.15 -10.72 -21.11
N LEU A 91 -0.41 -11.52 -20.20
CA LEU A 91 -0.72 -12.95 -20.42
C LEU A 91 -2.11 -13.18 -21.03
N ALA A 92 -2.97 -12.17 -21.03
CA ALA A 92 -4.34 -12.25 -21.54
C ALA A 92 -4.49 -11.77 -23.00
N ALA A 93 -3.42 -11.27 -23.61
CA ALA A 93 -3.36 -10.76 -24.99
C ALA A 93 -2.74 -11.77 -25.96
#